data_AF-A0A0G2J6V9-F1
#
_entry.id   AF-A0A0G2J6V9-F1
#
_cell.length_a   1.000
_cell.length_b   1.000
_cell.length_c   1.000
_cell.angle_alpha   90.00
_cell.angle_beta   90.00
_cell.angle_gamma   90.00
#
_symmetry.space_group_name_H-M   'P 1'
#
loop_
_entity.id
_entity.type
_entity.pdbx_description
1 polymer ?
#
loop_
_entity_poly.entity_id
_entity_poly.type
_entity_poly.pdbx_seq_one_letter_code
_entity_poly.pdbx_strand_id
1 'polypeptide(L)'
;MGFVVNRIGLTFLFEPQGGEPDLDIGFVHGLFGHPQNTWTCSTSRHGDQIKPLTSADGEAVEQTPKERSTLGRKTPKDVYWPRDLLPTIMPQSRTFTWDYDVSIDHIFSSASHALVF
;
A
#
# COMPACT_ATOMS: atom_id res chain seq x y z
N MET A 1 -15.96 -11.60 -2.73
CA MET A 1 -14.83 -12.32 -2.11
C MET A 1 -13.68 -11.36 -1.90
N GLY A 2 -13.23 -11.15 -0.65
CA GLY A 2 -11.93 -10.51 -0.40
C GLY A 2 -10.80 -11.47 -0.80
N PHE A 3 -9.68 -10.93 -1.27
CA PHE A 3 -8.46 -11.72 -1.49
C PHE A 3 -7.56 -11.55 -0.26
N VAL A 4 -6.87 -12.61 0.14
CA VAL A 4 -5.96 -12.60 1.29
C VAL A 4 -4.54 -12.64 0.75
N VAL A 5 -3.70 -11.69 1.20
CA VAL A 5 -2.27 -11.71 0.93
C VAL A 5 -1.56 -12.31 2.14
N ASN A 6 -0.82 -13.40 1.92
CA ASN A 6 -0.07 -14.05 2.99
C ASN A 6 1.15 -13.22 3.36
N ARG A 7 1.46 -13.20 4.66
CA ARG A 7 2.63 -12.51 5.23
C ARG A 7 3.91 -13.34 5.17
N ILE A 8 3.83 -14.57 4.69
CA ILE A 8 4.96 -15.45 4.47
C ILE A 8 4.66 -16.29 3.24
N GLY A 9 5.64 -16.40 2.34
CA GLY A 9 5.56 -17.25 1.16
C GLY A 9 4.82 -16.62 -0.01
N LEU A 10 4.49 -17.47 -0.98
CA LEU A 10 3.90 -17.07 -2.25
C LEU A 10 2.39 -16.87 -2.09
N THR A 11 1.88 -15.77 -2.63
CA THR A 11 0.46 -15.51 -2.77
C THR A 11 0.12 -15.28 -4.24
N PHE A 12 -0.83 -16.04 -4.76
CA PHE A 12 -1.40 -15.82 -6.09
C PHE A 12 -2.29 -14.58 -6.10
N LEU A 13 -2.05 -13.68 -7.05
CA LEU A 13 -2.84 -12.46 -7.23
C LEU A 13 -3.81 -12.56 -8.40
N PHE A 14 -3.34 -13.13 -9.51
CA PHE A 14 -4.09 -13.26 -10.75
C PHE A 14 -3.63 -14.48 -11.53
N GLU A 15 -4.61 -15.23 -12.05
CA GLU A 15 -4.43 -16.37 -12.94
C GLU A 15 -5.17 -16.04 -14.25
N PRO A 16 -4.54 -16.18 -15.43
CA PRO A 16 -5.20 -15.92 -16.69
C PRO A 16 -6.31 -16.94 -16.96
N GLN A 17 -7.37 -16.52 -17.67
CA GLN A 17 -8.45 -17.42 -18.07
C GLN A 17 -8.13 -18.05 -19.43
N GLY A 18 -8.36 -19.36 -19.55
CA GLY A 18 -8.47 -20.05 -20.84
C GLY A 18 -7.16 -20.59 -21.45
N GLY A 19 -6.10 -20.75 -20.67
CA GLY A 19 -4.85 -21.36 -21.15
C GLY A 19 -3.73 -21.32 -20.11
N GLU A 20 -2.58 -21.91 -20.47
CA GLU A 20 -1.35 -21.77 -19.70
C GLU A 20 -0.82 -20.33 -19.81
N PRO A 21 -0.31 -19.74 -18.72
CA PRO A 21 0.28 -18.40 -18.77
C PRO A 21 1.49 -18.34 -19.69
N ASP A 22 1.65 -17.24 -20.41
CA ASP A 22 2.83 -16.97 -21.24
C ASP A 22 3.98 -16.30 -20.46
N LEU A 23 3.67 -15.79 -19.26
CA LEU A 23 4.60 -15.08 -18.40
C LEU A 23 4.22 -15.20 -16.93
N ASP A 24 5.22 -15.44 -16.08
CA ASP A 24 5.11 -15.38 -14.62
C ASP A 24 5.72 -14.08 -14.08
N ILE A 25 4.94 -13.33 -13.29
CA ILE A 25 5.37 -12.05 -12.68
C ILE A 25 5.31 -12.16 -11.16
N GLY A 26 6.45 -12.03 -10.50
CA GLY A 26 6.57 -12.04 -9.03
C GLY A 26 6.88 -10.66 -8.46
N PHE A 27 6.08 -10.21 -7.50
CA PHE A 27 6.32 -8.99 -6.72
C PHE A 27 6.96 -9.31 -5.38
N VAL A 28 8.12 -8.71 -5.10
CA VAL A 28 8.83 -8.85 -3.83
C VAL A 28 9.11 -7.45 -3.29
N HIS A 29 8.71 -7.18 -2.05
CA HIS A 29 8.95 -5.87 -1.43
C HIS A 29 10.37 -5.76 -0.84
N GLY A 30 10.82 -4.51 -0.67
CA GLY A 30 12.08 -4.21 0.02
C GLY A 30 11.99 -4.34 1.54
N LEU A 31 13.09 -4.00 2.23
CA LEU A 31 13.15 -3.94 3.69
C LEU A 31 12.03 -3.04 4.24
N PHE A 32 11.40 -3.46 5.35
CA PHE A 32 10.23 -2.81 5.95
C PHE A 32 8.98 -2.68 5.06
N GLY A 33 8.98 -3.35 3.89
CA GLY A 33 7.84 -3.39 2.99
C GLY A 33 6.74 -4.33 3.46
N HIS A 34 5.65 -4.36 2.69
CA HIS A 34 4.56 -5.31 2.85
C HIS A 34 4.12 -5.79 1.46
N PRO A 35 3.84 -7.09 1.27
CA PRO A 35 3.53 -7.69 -0.04
C PRO A 35 2.33 -7.04 -0.74
N GLN A 36 1.43 -6.41 0.04
CA GLN A 36 0.31 -5.62 -0.46
C GLN A 36 0.57 -4.10 -0.41
N ASN A 37 0.75 -3.52 0.78
CA ASN A 37 0.78 -2.06 0.96
C ASN A 37 1.87 -1.34 0.16
N THR A 38 3.02 -1.98 -0.06
CA THR A 38 4.10 -1.41 -0.86
C THR A 38 3.65 -1.07 -2.28
N TRP A 39 2.67 -1.82 -2.81
CA TRP A 39 2.16 -1.65 -4.16
C TRP A 39 0.72 -1.11 -4.19
N THR A 40 0.23 -0.57 -3.07
CA THR A 40 -1.12 0.02 -3.01
C THR A 40 -1.03 1.54 -3.13
N CYS A 41 -1.76 2.10 -4.11
CA CYS A 41 -1.96 3.54 -4.21
C CYS A 41 -3.25 3.93 -3.49
N SER A 42 -3.16 4.86 -2.54
CA SER A 42 -4.33 5.44 -1.88
C SER A 42 -4.63 6.82 -2.44
N THR A 43 -5.83 6.97 -3.01
CA THR A 43 -6.30 8.22 -3.61
C THR A 43 -6.54 9.34 -2.60
N SER A 44 -6.57 9.05 -1.29
CA SER A 44 -6.69 10.06 -0.23
C SER A 44 -5.43 10.89 -0.01
N ARG A 45 -4.25 10.32 -0.27
CA ARG A 45 -2.97 10.94 0.09
C ARG A 45 -2.61 12.15 -0.76
N HIS A 46 -3.26 12.32 -1.91
CA HIS A 46 -2.98 13.41 -2.85
C HIS A 46 -3.83 14.66 -2.62
N GLY A 47 -4.91 14.59 -1.83
CA GLY A 47 -5.89 15.68 -1.70
C GLY A 47 -5.76 16.57 -0.45
N ASP A 48 -5.04 16.15 0.59
CA ASP A 48 -5.14 16.77 1.93
C ASP A 48 -3.86 17.49 2.41
N GLN A 49 -2.83 17.64 1.56
CA GLN A 49 -1.53 18.20 1.98
C GLN A 49 -1.34 19.69 1.68
N ILE A 50 -2.34 20.42 1.18
CA ILE A 50 -2.29 21.89 1.25
C ILE A 50 -2.77 22.30 2.63
N LYS A 51 -1.84 22.33 3.60
CA LYS A 51 -2.05 23.11 4.83
C LYS A 51 -1.95 24.59 4.44
N PRO A 52 -3.02 25.40 4.55
CA PRO A 52 -2.86 26.84 4.44
C PRO A 52 -1.93 27.29 5.56
N LEU A 53 -0.80 27.89 5.19
CA LEU A 53 0.04 28.65 6.11
C LEU A 53 -0.74 29.89 6.54
N THR A 54 -1.65 29.75 7.51
CA THR A 54 -2.20 30.93 8.20
C THR A 54 -1.30 31.20 9.39
N SER A 55 -0.43 32.20 9.20
CA SER A 55 0.30 32.89 10.26
C SER A 55 -0.65 33.32 11.37
N ALA A 56 -0.07 33.39 12.57
CA ALA A 56 -0.66 33.82 13.83
C ALA A 56 -1.64 35.00 13.68
N ASP A 57 -2.76 34.93 14.40
CA ASP A 57 -3.00 35.79 15.58
C ASP A 57 -4.39 35.51 16.16
N GLY A 58 -4.48 35.46 17.50
CA GLY A 58 -5.60 36.03 18.25
C GLY A 58 -6.92 35.28 18.34
N GLU A 59 -7.15 34.78 19.56
CA GLU A 59 -8.43 34.81 20.29
C GLU A 59 -9.56 33.82 19.97
N ALA A 60 -10.00 33.20 21.06
CA ALA A 60 -11.09 32.26 21.16
C ALA A 60 -12.44 32.94 20.90
N VAL A 61 -13.22 32.37 19.97
CA VAL A 61 -14.66 32.62 19.91
C VAL A 61 -15.38 31.29 19.74
N GLU A 62 -16.09 30.92 20.80
CA GLU A 62 -17.06 29.83 20.89
C GLU A 62 -18.21 30.07 19.90
N GLN A 63 -18.41 29.15 18.94
CA GLN A 63 -19.54 29.21 17.98
C GLN A 63 -20.09 27.80 17.69
N THR A 64 -21.25 27.54 18.32
CA THR A 64 -22.47 26.83 17.88
C THR A 64 -22.37 25.53 17.04
N PRO A 65 -23.22 24.50 17.34
CA PRO A 65 -23.28 23.28 16.54
C PRO A 65 -23.83 23.55 15.12
N LYS A 66 -22.93 23.75 14.15
CA LYS A 66 -23.29 23.75 12.73
C LYS A 66 -23.55 22.32 12.27
N GLU A 67 -24.81 22.11 11.87
CA GLU A 67 -25.33 20.92 11.22
C GLU A 67 -24.30 20.36 10.23
N ARG A 68 -23.79 19.16 10.55
CA ARG A 68 -22.83 18.46 9.72
C ARG A 68 -23.57 17.93 8.51
N SER A 69 -23.52 18.70 7.43
CA SER A 69 -23.98 18.29 6.11
C SER A 69 -23.41 16.91 5.78
N THR A 70 -24.30 15.94 5.59
CA THR A 70 -24.01 14.56 5.19
C THR A 70 -23.68 14.49 3.69
N LEU A 71 -22.81 15.39 3.21
CA LEU A 71 -22.30 15.29 1.84
C LEU A 71 -21.34 14.09 1.81
N GLY A 72 -21.81 12.99 1.21
CA GLY A 72 -21.17 11.68 1.23
C GLY A 72 -19.66 11.76 1.05
N ARG A 73 -18.94 11.55 2.16
CA ARG A 73 -17.49 11.41 2.19
C ARG A 73 -17.16 10.16 1.36
N LYS A 74 -16.80 10.33 0.08
CA LYS A 74 -16.29 9.25 -0.76
C LYS A 74 -15.12 8.63 -0.01
N THR A 75 -15.27 7.38 0.40
CA THR A 75 -14.17 6.66 1.03
C THR A 75 -13.02 6.59 0.03
N PRO A 76 -11.77 6.80 0.47
CA PRO A 76 -10.61 6.66 -0.41
C PRO A 76 -10.62 5.27 -1.03
N LYS A 77 -10.48 5.20 -2.36
CA LYS A 77 -10.24 3.93 -3.03
C LYS A 77 -8.75 3.66 -2.98
N ASP A 78 -8.41 2.58 -2.30
CA ASP A 78 -7.09 1.98 -2.36
C ASP A 78 -7.05 1.04 -3.57
N VAL A 79 -6.04 1.21 -4.41
CA VAL A 79 -5.82 0.42 -5.63
C VAL A 79 -4.55 -0.37 -5.47
N TYR A 80 -4.66 -1.69 -5.41
CA TYR A 80 -3.51 -2.60 -5.34
C TYR A 80 -3.14 -2.99 -6.77
N TRP A 81 -2.29 -2.16 -7.40
CA TRP A 81 -2.10 -2.19 -8.85
C TRP A 81 -1.58 -3.52 -9.42
N PRO A 82 -0.76 -4.35 -8.72
CA PRO A 82 -0.34 -5.65 -9.25
C PRO A 82 -1.51 -6.60 -9.53
N ARG A 83 -2.60 -6.46 -8.79
CA ARG A 83 -3.81 -7.28 -8.96
C ARG A 83 -4.89 -6.55 -9.75
N ASP A 84 -5.08 -5.26 -9.48
CA ASP A 84 -6.23 -4.52 -9.98
C ASP A 84 -6.00 -3.92 -11.37
N LEU A 85 -4.74 -3.63 -11.74
CA LEU A 85 -4.40 -2.96 -13.00
C LEU A 85 -3.57 -3.85 -13.93
N LEU A 86 -2.59 -4.58 -13.40
CA LEU A 86 -1.70 -5.40 -14.23
C LEU A 86 -2.43 -6.39 -15.17
N PRO A 87 -3.50 -7.09 -14.71
CA PRO A 87 -4.22 -8.01 -15.59
C PRO A 87 -4.94 -7.34 -16.76
N THR A 88 -5.20 -6.02 -16.67
CA THR A 88 -5.81 -5.28 -17.78
C THR A 88 -4.84 -5.00 -18.91
N ILE A 89 -3.53 -4.98 -18.60
CA ILE A 89 -2.45 -4.73 -19.57
C ILE A 89 -1.86 -6.06 -20.06
N MET A 90 -1.72 -7.04 -19.17
CA MET A 90 -1.13 -8.35 -19.47
C MET A 90 -2.09 -9.48 -19.04
N PRO A 91 -3.18 -9.72 -19.79
CA PRO A 91 -4.25 -10.64 -19.39
C PRO A 91 -3.87 -12.12 -19.44
N GLN A 92 -2.75 -12.47 -20.08
CA GLN A 92 -2.21 -13.84 -20.13
C GLN A 92 -1.06 -14.08 -19.14
N SER A 93 -0.66 -13.05 -18.39
CA SER A 93 0.35 -13.20 -17.34
C SER A 93 -0.26 -13.81 -16.08
N ARG A 94 0.49 -14.65 -15.39
CA ARG A 94 0.19 -15.11 -14.04
C ARG A 94 0.99 -14.28 -13.04
N THR A 95 0.32 -13.79 -12.00
CA THR A 95 0.90 -12.81 -11.08
C THR A 95 0.89 -13.28 -9.65
N PHE A 96 2.02 -13.06 -8.96
CA PHE A 96 2.26 -13.44 -7.58
C PHE A 96 2.82 -12.27 -6.77
N THR A 97 2.62 -12.31 -5.46
CA THR A 97 3.42 -11.55 -4.49
C THR A 97 4.05 -12.51 -3.51
N TRP A 98 5.27 -12.23 -3.08
CA TRP A 98 6.00 -13.02 -2.10
C TRP A 98 6.40 -12.14 -0.92
N ASP A 99 6.12 -12.63 0.27
CA ASP A 99 6.62 -12.07 1.53
C ASP A 99 7.64 -13.03 2.14
N TYR A 100 8.68 -12.47 2.76
CA TYR A 100 9.73 -13.23 3.42
C TYR A 100 9.88 -12.72 4.85
N ASP A 101 10.36 -13.58 5.74
CA ASP A 101 10.68 -13.18 7.11
C ASP A 101 11.81 -12.14 7.08
N VAL A 102 11.41 -10.87 7.15
CA VAL A 102 12.29 -9.73 7.37
C VAL A 102 12.63 -9.68 8.85
N SER A 103 13.40 -10.65 9.33
CA SER A 103 14.07 -10.59 10.63
C SER A 103 15.17 -9.53 10.58
N ILE A 104 14.74 -8.26 10.62
CA ILE A 104 15.56 -7.06 10.54
C ILE A 104 16.53 -6.97 11.72
N ASP A 105 16.22 -7.63 12.84
CA ASP A 105 17.08 -7.77 14.01
C ASP A 105 18.47 -8.33 13.64
N HIS A 106 18.53 -9.29 12.71
CA HIS A 106 19.81 -9.85 12.26
C HIS A 106 20.62 -8.86 11.42
N ILE A 107 19.95 -8.05 10.60
CA ILE A 107 20.62 -7.05 9.74
C ILE A 107 21.20 -5.92 10.59
N PHE A 108 20.44 -5.39 11.56
CA PHE A 108 20.95 -4.34 12.45
C PHE A 108 21.93 -4.87 13.49
N SER A 109 21.77 -6.11 13.98
CA SER A 109 22.75 -6.73 14.88
C SER A 109 24.10 -6.94 14.20
N SER A 110 24.11 -7.34 12.92
CA SER A 110 25.36 -7.45 12.16
C SER A 110 25.99 -6.08 11.91
N ALA A 111 25.19 -5.05 11.61
CA ALA A 111 25.70 -3.70 11.38
C ALA A 111 26.27 -3.05 12.66
N SER A 112 25.64 -3.29 13.83
CA SER A 112 26.15 -2.79 15.11
C SER A 112 27.46 -3.47 15.53
N HIS A 113 27.63 -4.77 15.25
CA HIS A 113 28.91 -5.46 15.48
C HIS A 113 30.05 -4.96 14.58
N ALA A 114 29.76 -4.46 13.38
CA ALA A 114 30.76 -3.95 12.45
C ALA A 114 31.22 -2.51 12.71
N LEU A 115 30.50 -1.76 13.56
CA LEU A 115 30.79 -0.36 13.88
C LEU A 115 31.53 -0.16 15.21
N VAL A 116 31.94 -1.24 15.87
CA VAL A 116 32.79 -1.17 17.07
C VAL A 116 34.24 -1.46 16.67
N PHE A 117 34.88 -0.49 16.02
CA PHE A 117 36.33 -0.37 15.91
C PHE A 117 36.73 1.10 15.98
#